data_AF-A0A955JF94-F1
#
_entry.id   AF-A0A955JF94-F1
#
_cell.length_a   1.000
_cell.length_b   1.000
_cell.length_c   1.000
_cell.angle_alpha   90.00
_cell.angle_beta   90.00
_cell.angle_gamma   90.00
#
_symmetry.space_group_name_H-M   'P 1'
#
loop_
_entity.id
_entity.type
_entity.pdbx_description
1 polymer ?
#
loop_
_entity_poly.entity_id
_entity_poly.type
_entity_poly.pdbx_seq_one_letter_code
_entity_poly.pdbx_strand_id
1 'polypeptide(L)'
;GKPIGSFQMVQKMLADMATKTEAARQLVYYCARMLDAGMENTTKTAAQAKLFATDVSMEVTTDAVQIFGGYGYMRDYPIEKYMRDAKITQIYEGTNQVQRLVVARGLLREVDQLTHLGAYIPEEDQSVFPE
;
A
#
# COMPACT_ATOMS: atom_id res chain seq x y z
N GLY A 1 13.62 31.61 -15.70
CA GLY A 1 13.28 30.36 -15.02
C GLY A 1 12.21 29.63 -15.82
N LYS A 2 12.03 28.32 -15.61
CA LYS A 2 10.93 27.54 -16.19
C LYS A 2 10.10 26.89 -15.08
N PRO A 3 8.80 26.62 -15.28
CA PRO A 3 7.98 25.96 -14.27
C PRO A 3 8.60 24.63 -13.82
N ILE A 4 8.50 24.31 -12.52
CA ILE A 4 9.12 23.10 -11.96
C ILE A 4 8.56 21.80 -12.58
N GLY A 5 7.30 21.81 -13.01
CA GLY A 5 6.67 20.70 -13.74
C GLY A 5 7.27 20.40 -15.11
N SER A 6 8.21 21.23 -15.61
CA SER A 6 8.95 20.97 -16.86
C SER A 6 10.20 20.11 -16.66
N PHE A 7 10.53 19.71 -15.43
CA PHE A 7 11.64 18.81 -15.13
C PHE A 7 11.15 17.37 -15.05
N GLN A 8 11.80 16.46 -15.80
CA GLN A 8 11.40 15.06 -15.92
C GLN A 8 11.33 14.32 -14.58
N MET A 9 12.22 14.63 -13.64
CA MET A 9 12.19 14.01 -12.31
C MET A 9 10.93 14.39 -11.52
N VAL A 10 10.45 15.63 -11.65
CA VAL A 10 9.20 16.07 -11.03
C VAL A 10 8.00 15.45 -11.75
N GLN A 11 8.04 15.34 -13.08
CA GLN A 11 7.00 14.65 -13.84
C GLN A 11 6.90 13.18 -13.43
N LYS A 12 8.03 12.51 -13.19
CA LYS A 12 8.06 11.13 -12.67
C LYS A 12 7.41 11.04 -11.29
N MET A 13 7.78 11.91 -10.35
CA MET A 13 7.15 11.94 -9.02
C MET A 13 5.63 12.11 -9.12
N LEU A 14 5.17 13.08 -9.92
CA LEU A 14 3.74 13.32 -10.12
C LEU A 14 3.03 12.11 -10.73
N ALA A 15 3.65 11.43 -11.71
CA ALA A 15 3.10 10.23 -12.33
C ALA A 15 2.99 9.07 -11.33
N ASP A 16 4.03 8.83 -10.53
CA ASP A 16 4.07 7.77 -9.51
C ASP A 16 3.03 8.05 -8.41
N MET A 17 2.97 9.30 -7.90
CA MET A 17 1.99 9.74 -6.91
C MET A 17 0.55 9.54 -7.40
N ALA A 18 0.24 9.96 -8.63
CA ALA A 18 -1.09 9.82 -9.20
C ALA A 18 -1.49 8.36 -9.39
N THR A 19 -0.59 7.54 -9.93
CA THR A 19 -0.82 6.11 -10.19
C THR A 19 -1.08 5.35 -8.89
N LYS A 20 -0.24 5.57 -7.87
CA LYS A 20 -0.39 4.92 -6.56
C LYS A 20 -1.68 5.35 -5.87
N THR A 21 -2.03 6.63 -5.96
CA THR A 21 -3.28 7.15 -5.39
C THR A 21 -4.50 6.50 -6.04
N GLU A 22 -4.50 6.34 -7.37
CA GLU A 22 -5.57 5.64 -8.08
C GLU A 22 -5.66 4.17 -7.65
N ALA A 23 -4.52 3.46 -7.61
CA ALA A 23 -4.48 2.07 -7.16
C ALA A 23 -5.04 1.91 -5.73
N ALA A 24 -4.70 2.84 -4.82
CA ALA A 24 -5.19 2.83 -3.46
C ALA A 24 -6.70 3.05 -3.40
N ARG A 25 -7.20 4.01 -4.19
CA ARG A 25 -8.64 4.28 -4.30
C ARG A 25 -9.40 3.07 -4.81
N GLN A 26 -8.90 2.41 -5.85
CA GLN A 26 -9.54 1.22 -6.42
C GLN A 26 -9.57 0.06 -5.42
N LEU A 27 -8.49 -0.15 -4.66
CA LEU A 27 -8.44 -1.21 -3.65
C LEU A 27 -9.43 -0.97 -2.51
N VAL A 28 -9.57 0.28 -2.05
CA VAL A 28 -10.56 0.67 -1.04
C VAL A 28 -11.99 0.46 -1.56
N TYR A 29 -12.31 0.93 -2.76
CA TYR A 29 -13.66 0.74 -3.32
C TYR A 29 -13.95 -0.71 -3.69
N TYR A 30 -12.95 -1.50 -4.07
CA TYR A 30 -13.11 -2.92 -4.24
C TYR A 30 -13.52 -3.57 -2.92
N CYS A 31 -12.82 -3.27 -1.81
CA CYS A 31 -13.20 -3.77 -0.49
C CYS A 31 -14.61 -3.34 -0.08
N ALA A 32 -14.98 -2.07 -0.32
CA ALA A 32 -16.33 -1.57 -0.03
C ALA A 32 -17.40 -2.33 -0.82
N ARG A 33 -17.20 -2.52 -2.14
CA ARG A 33 -18.13 -3.30 -2.99
C ARG A 33 -18.29 -4.74 -2.53
N MET A 34 -17.20 -5.39 -2.09
CA MET A 34 -17.29 -6.75 -1.54
C MET A 34 -18.15 -6.80 -0.26
N LEU A 35 -17.98 -5.81 0.63
CA LEU A 35 -18.77 -5.71 1.86
C LEU A 35 -20.25 -5.44 1.57
N ASP A 36 -20.54 -4.51 0.66
CA ASP A 36 -21.91 -4.17 0.27
C ASP A 36 -22.63 -5.35 -0.42
N ALA A 37 -21.88 -6.19 -1.15
CA ALA A 37 -22.38 -7.41 -1.76
C ALA A 37 -22.58 -8.57 -0.78
N GLY A 38 -22.27 -8.39 0.51
CA GLY A 38 -22.40 -9.42 1.53
C GLY A 38 -21.42 -10.58 1.38
N MET A 39 -20.26 -10.35 0.73
CA MET A 39 -19.25 -11.39 0.57
C MET A 39 -18.66 -11.77 1.93
N GLU A 40 -18.46 -13.07 2.15
CA GLU A 40 -17.74 -13.57 3.31
C GLU A 40 -16.22 -13.36 3.15
N ASN A 41 -15.48 -13.43 4.26
CA ASN A 41 -14.00 -13.37 4.28
C ASN A 41 -13.35 -12.08 3.75
N THR A 42 -14.00 -10.93 3.93
CA THR A 42 -13.47 -9.60 3.52
C THR A 42 -12.33 -9.08 4.40
N THR A 43 -12.06 -9.71 5.54
CA THR A 43 -11.02 -9.27 6.49
C THR A 43 -9.63 -9.12 5.85
N LYS A 44 -9.25 -10.05 4.98
CA LYS A 44 -7.97 -10.00 4.25
C LYS A 44 -7.92 -8.77 3.34
N THR A 45 -8.98 -8.56 2.54
CA THR A 45 -9.09 -7.45 1.59
C THR A 45 -9.14 -6.09 2.30
N ALA A 46 -9.86 -6.00 3.43
CA ALA A 46 -9.90 -4.79 4.25
C ALA A 46 -8.51 -4.44 4.81
N ALA A 47 -7.78 -5.44 5.29
CA ALA A 47 -6.41 -5.27 5.74
C ALA A 47 -5.47 -4.81 4.61
N GLN A 48 -5.59 -5.40 3.41
CA GLN A 48 -4.83 -4.96 2.22
C GLN A 48 -5.14 -3.52 1.85
N ALA A 49 -6.42 -3.14 1.83
CA ALA A 49 -6.86 -1.79 1.50
C ALA A 49 -6.31 -0.75 2.47
N LYS A 50 -6.47 -0.97 3.79
CA LYS A 50 -5.95 -0.06 4.81
C LYS A 50 -4.43 0.03 4.75
N LEU A 51 -3.74 -1.11 4.65
CA LEU A 51 -2.29 -1.17 4.57
C LEU A 51 -1.77 -0.34 3.40
N PHE A 52 -2.26 -0.62 2.19
CA PHE A 52 -1.76 -0.01 0.97
C PHE A 52 -2.11 1.48 0.89
N ALA A 53 -3.37 1.84 1.20
CA ALA A 53 -3.80 3.23 1.10
C ALA A 53 -3.05 4.15 2.07
N THR A 54 -2.74 3.66 3.28
CA THR A 54 -2.02 4.47 4.28
C THR A 54 -0.52 4.54 4.01
N ASP A 55 0.12 3.49 3.50
CA ASP A 55 1.50 3.56 3.02
C ASP A 55 1.63 4.53 1.83
N VAL A 56 0.71 4.46 0.86
CA VAL A 56 0.67 5.40 -0.28
C VAL A 56 0.42 6.83 0.17
N SER A 57 -0.51 7.06 1.11
CA SER A 57 -0.78 8.41 1.63
C SER A 57 0.47 9.07 2.24
N MET A 58 1.23 8.31 3.02
CA MET A 58 2.48 8.78 3.62
C MET A 58 3.54 9.09 2.55
N GLU A 59 3.68 8.22 1.55
CA GLU A 59 4.62 8.42 0.43
C GLU A 59 4.27 9.69 -0.36
N VAL A 60 3.02 9.80 -0.83
CA VAL A 60 2.54 10.92 -1.65
C VAL A 60 2.68 12.26 -0.92
N THR A 61 2.37 12.30 0.37
CA THR A 61 2.48 13.54 1.15
C THR A 61 3.94 13.93 1.43
N THR A 62 4.83 12.96 1.59
CA THR A 62 6.28 13.21 1.71
C THR A 62 6.87 13.74 0.40
N ASP A 63 6.48 13.16 -0.73
CA ASP A 63 6.89 13.63 -2.07
C ASP A 63 6.35 15.03 -2.36
N ALA A 64 5.13 15.33 -1.91
CA ALA A 64 4.57 16.68 -2.01
C ALA A 64 5.41 17.71 -1.23
N VAL A 65 5.88 17.38 -0.01
CA VAL A 65 6.81 18.25 0.73
C VAL A 65 8.08 18.49 -0.10
N GLN A 66 8.65 17.44 -0.70
CA GLN A 66 9.85 17.56 -1.52
C GLN A 66 9.65 18.43 -2.77
N ILE A 67 8.51 18.32 -3.46
CA ILE A 67 8.18 19.13 -4.64
C ILE A 67 8.04 20.62 -4.28
N PHE A 68 7.46 20.92 -3.11
CA PHE A 68 7.30 22.29 -2.61
C PHE A 68 8.57 22.85 -1.95
N GLY A 69 9.59 22.03 -1.70
CA GLY A 69 10.85 22.42 -1.08
C GLY A 69 10.63 23.00 0.33
N GLY A 70 11.31 24.11 0.63
CA GLY A 70 11.18 24.77 1.95
C GLY A 70 9.74 25.16 2.28
N TYR A 71 8.96 25.62 1.29
CA TYR A 71 7.55 25.95 1.48
C TYR A 71 6.68 24.73 1.78
N GLY A 72 7.12 23.53 1.43
CA GLY A 72 6.46 22.28 1.79
C GLY A 72 6.58 21.95 3.28
N TYR A 73 7.61 22.47 3.95
CA TYR A 73 7.87 22.28 5.38
C TYR A 73 7.33 23.44 6.24
N MET A 74 7.17 24.62 5.65
CA MET A 74 6.60 25.78 6.33
C MET A 74 5.08 25.63 6.52
N ARG A 75 4.56 26.29 7.56
CA ARG A 75 3.12 26.27 7.88
C ARG A 75 2.28 27.25 7.05
N ASP A 76 2.91 28.05 6.20
CA ASP A 76 2.20 28.95 5.28
C ASP A 76 1.36 28.18 4.25
N TYR A 77 1.77 26.94 3.92
CA TYR A 77 1.05 26.03 3.05
C TYR A 77 0.72 24.72 3.79
N PRO A 78 -0.41 24.06 3.50
CA PRO A 78 -0.88 22.91 4.27
C PRO A 78 -0.13 21.60 3.98
N ILE A 79 0.97 21.64 3.22
CA ILE A 79 1.66 20.43 2.75
C ILE A 79 2.26 19.63 3.93
N GLU A 80 2.91 20.33 4.88
CA GLU A 80 3.44 19.70 6.11
C GLU A 80 2.32 19.07 6.94
N LYS A 81 1.16 19.72 6.99
CA LYS A 81 0.00 19.23 7.72
C LYS A 81 -0.51 17.93 7.11
N TYR A 82 -0.61 17.85 5.78
CA TYR A 82 -1.02 16.61 5.11
C TYR A 82 -0.07 15.45 5.40
N MET A 83 1.24 15.70 5.43
CA MET A 83 2.23 14.68 5.81
C MET A 83 2.03 14.18 7.25
N ARG A 84 1.81 15.10 8.21
CA ARG A 84 1.54 14.71 9.61
C ARG A 84 0.23 13.93 9.74
N ASP A 85 -0.81 14.36 9.06
CA ASP A 85 -2.12 13.71 9.08
C ASP A 85 -2.10 12.35 8.39
N ALA A 86 -1.30 12.17 7.33
CA ALA A 86 -1.11 10.87 6.70
C ALA A 86 -0.45 9.87 7.68
N LYS A 87 0.50 10.32 8.51
CA LYS A 87 1.27 9.43 9.37
C LYS A 87 0.42 8.68 10.39
N ILE A 88 -0.57 9.34 11.00
CA ILE A 88 -1.38 8.72 12.06
C ILE A 88 -2.14 7.51 11.51
N THR A 89 -2.56 7.54 10.24
CA THR A 89 -3.30 6.46 9.59
C THR A 89 -2.53 5.13 9.53
N GLN A 90 -1.20 5.14 9.56
CA GLN A 90 -0.39 3.92 9.63
C GLN A 90 -0.40 3.26 11.03
N ILE A 91 -0.91 3.94 12.05
CA ILE A 91 -0.76 3.58 13.47
C ILE A 91 -2.10 3.18 14.11
N TYR A 92 -3.14 4.01 14.00
CA TYR A 92 -4.43 3.72 14.64
C TYR A 92 -5.25 2.66 13.86
N GLU A 93 -6.25 2.08 14.52
CA GLU A 93 -7.12 1.01 13.96
C GLU A 93 -6.34 -0.19 13.39
N GLY A 94 -5.25 -0.54 14.08
CA GLY A 94 -4.34 -1.60 13.69
C GLY A 94 -3.19 -1.07 12.83
N THR A 95 -1.97 -1.18 13.35
CA THR A 95 -0.77 -0.71 12.67
C THR A 95 -0.55 -1.42 11.33
N ASN A 96 0.19 -0.81 10.42
CA ASN A 96 0.49 -1.44 9.13
C ASN A 96 1.28 -2.75 9.26
N GLN A 97 2.00 -2.97 10.35
CA GLN A 97 2.62 -4.26 10.67
C GLN A 97 1.57 -5.30 11.05
N VAL A 98 0.59 -4.92 11.87
CA VAL A 98 -0.54 -5.81 12.22
C VAL A 98 -1.36 -6.14 10.98
N GLN A 99 -1.64 -5.17 10.11
CA GLN A 99 -2.35 -5.45 8.85
C GLN A 99 -1.61 -6.45 7.97
N ARG A 100 -0.28 -6.34 7.85
CA ARG A 100 0.54 -7.35 7.15
C ARG A 100 0.36 -8.76 7.73
N LEU A 101 0.29 -8.88 9.07
CA LEU A 101 0.02 -10.17 9.73
C LEU A 101 -1.39 -10.69 9.41
N VAL A 102 -2.40 -9.82 9.36
CA VAL A 102 -3.77 -10.20 8.98
C VAL A 102 -3.80 -10.71 7.53
N VAL A 103 -3.13 -10.02 6.61
CA VAL A 103 -3.03 -10.44 5.20
C VAL A 103 -2.33 -11.80 5.10
N ALA A 104 -1.17 -11.95 5.75
CA ALA A 104 -0.41 -13.20 5.74
C ALA A 104 -1.24 -14.38 6.27
N ARG A 105 -1.93 -14.20 7.40
CA ARG A 105 -2.82 -15.23 7.96
C ARG A 105 -4.00 -15.55 7.04
N GLY A 106 -4.54 -14.56 6.33
CA GLY A 106 -5.58 -14.76 5.33
C GLY A 106 -5.08 -15.63 4.17
N LEU A 107 -3.89 -15.34 3.64
CA LEU A 107 -3.27 -16.12 2.57
C LEU A 107 -2.97 -17.57 2.99
N LEU A 108 -2.44 -17.78 4.20
CA LEU A 108 -2.14 -19.15 4.68
C LEU A 108 -3.40 -20.01 4.80
N ARG A 109 -4.52 -19.44 5.26
CA ARG A 109 -5.80 -20.17 5.30
C ARG A 109 -6.31 -20.54 3.91
N GLU A 110 -6.06 -19.69 2.91
CA GLU A 110 -6.43 -19.99 1.51
C GLU A 110 -5.56 -21.13 0.97
N VAL A 111 -4.26 -21.16 1.32
CA VAL A 111 -3.36 -22.26 0.95
C VAL A 111 -3.81 -23.59 1.56
N ASP A 112 -4.29 -23.61 2.81
CA ASP A 112 -4.81 -24.83 3.44
C ASP A 112 -5.98 -25.45 2.65
N GLN A 113 -6.78 -24.62 1.97
CA GLN A 113 -7.88 -25.09 1.09
C GLN A 113 -7.37 -25.67 -0.23
N LEU A 114 -6.12 -25.37 -0.61
CA LEU A 114 -5.47 -25.82 -1.83
C LEU A 114 -4.59 -27.07 -1.62
N THR A 115 -4.68 -27.74 -0.47
CA THR A 115 -3.92 -28.97 -0.16
C THR A 115 -4.08 -30.07 -1.21
N HIS A 116 -5.21 -30.13 -1.90
CA HIS A 116 -5.46 -31.05 -3.01
C HIS A 116 -4.51 -30.83 -4.21
N LEU A 117 -3.90 -29.65 -4.35
CA LEU A 117 -2.89 -29.35 -5.37
C LEU A 117 -1.49 -29.85 -4.99
N GLY A 118 -1.28 -30.34 -3.77
CA GLY A 118 0.03 -30.81 -3.30
C GLY A 118 0.69 -31.84 -4.20
N ALA A 119 -0.11 -32.73 -4.83
CA ALA A 119 0.38 -33.72 -5.78
C ALA A 119 0.97 -33.12 -7.08
N TYR A 120 0.69 -31.84 -7.38
CA TYR A 120 1.16 -31.14 -8.58
C TYR A 120 2.22 -30.08 -8.27
N ILE A 121 2.53 -29.83 -7.00
CA ILE A 121 3.58 -28.90 -6.58
C ILE A 121 4.89 -29.69 -6.55
N PRO A 122 5.88 -29.37 -7.41
CA PRO A 122 7.17 -30.05 -7.39
C PRO A 122 7.89 -29.76 -6.06
N GLU A 123 8.36 -30.82 -5.40
CA GLU A 123 9.26 -30.68 -4.24
C GLU A 123 10.68 -30.43 -4.73
N GLU A 124 11.29 -29.32 -4.30
CA GLU A 124 12.69 -29.03 -4.59
C GLU A 124 13.56 -29.79 -3.57
N ASP A 125 14.27 -30.83 -4.05
CA ASP A 125 15.29 -31.50 -3.25
C ASP A 125 16.52 -30.60 -3.14
N GLN A 126 16.69 -29.94 -1.99
CA GLN A 126 17.90 -29.18 -1.66
C GLN A 126 19.00 -30.09 -1.09
N SER A 127 19.20 -31.27 -1.68
CA SER A 127 20.37 -32.08 -1.35
C SER A 127 21.63 -31.33 -1.74
N VAL A 128 22.53 -31.13 -0.77
CA VAL A 128 23.81 -30.49 -0.99
C VAL A 128 24.65 -31.40 -1.89
N PHE A 129 25.18 -30.87 -2.99
CA PHE A 129 26.05 -31.66 -3.88
C PHE A 129 27.20 -32.27 -3.06
N PRO A 130 27.49 -33.58 -3.19
CA PRO A 130 28.62 -34.20 -2.51
C PRO A 130 29.95 -33.61 -3.02
N GLU A 131 30.88 -33.36 -2.10
CA GLU A 131 32.25 -32.87 -2.35
C GLU A 131 33.07 -33.79 -3.27
#